data_AF-A0A7Y4ZLI1-F1
#
_entry.id   AF-A0A7Y4ZLI1-F1
#
_cell.length_a   1.000
_cell.length_b   1.000
_cell.length_c   1.000
_cell.angle_alpha   90.00
_cell.angle_beta   90.00
_cell.angle_gamma   90.00
#
_symmetry.space_group_name_H-M   'P 1'
#
loop_
_entity.id
_entity.type
_entity.pdbx_description
1 polymer ?
#
loop_
_entity_poly.entity_id
_entity_poly.type
_entity_poly.pdbx_seq_one_letter_code
_entity_poly.pdbx_strand_id
1 'polypeptide(L)'
;MNRSSVFFSLLLATMAAQSVACIAGNDDDSSSEDSEIKKKVKPKGGNGAFDLLKPSFATGFAGQFNFDGPAMALGERREKVPGSYNLQLVGATIPDGQTMAQTETIAITAGTVTARTPGGLRVRFSEPVTLGGARVMLTPPQGYAGFLNAGGAWQANANGGQMLSLAGKVVVAPATETNTLDAIVTEGAIKEVVLPTSRVKVALDEYDAAYPNPASCSAAYVRAGAWGYQSTAFVRNTNGSPNASFVVPQGSRADVAVVVYGFEVKQPTVAGGTNAFTLNRLEVDHVEVAQSGGGTQMVPGTYTIARKNADGTFTPLNCNAPTQTGVDLPDGTYRVTSSARGTSGTVTSTEEVSFP
;
A
#
# COMPACT_ATOMS: atom_id res chain seq x y z
N MET A 1 50.10 -6.55 -16.76
CA MET A 1 51.35 -6.56 -15.95
C MET A 1 50.98 -6.16 -14.53
N ASN A 2 51.52 -6.85 -13.52
CA ASN A 2 51.69 -6.45 -12.10
C ASN A 2 50.48 -5.92 -11.27
N ARG A 3 50.27 -6.31 -10.00
CA ARG A 3 50.70 -7.47 -9.18
C ARG A 3 50.05 -7.32 -7.78
N SER A 4 49.69 -8.45 -7.12
CA SER A 4 49.79 -8.69 -5.64
C SER A 4 48.98 -7.79 -4.67
N SER A 5 48.47 -8.21 -3.49
CA SER A 5 48.25 -9.50 -2.77
C SER A 5 47.04 -9.26 -1.79
N VAL A 6 46.30 -10.19 -1.16
CA VAL A 6 46.45 -11.61 -0.72
C VAL A 6 47.23 -11.79 0.61
N PHE A 7 46.81 -12.75 1.46
CA PHE A 7 47.34 -13.16 2.80
C PHE A 7 46.99 -12.22 4.01
N PHE A 8 46.61 -12.70 5.22
CA PHE A 8 46.31 -14.08 5.71
C PHE A 8 45.62 -14.10 7.10
N SER A 9 45.10 -15.29 7.50
CA SER A 9 45.00 -15.79 8.91
C SER A 9 43.98 -15.12 9.88
N LEU A 10 43.54 -15.75 11.00
CA LEU A 10 43.67 -17.14 11.49
C LEU A 10 42.44 -17.53 12.38
N LEU A 11 42.30 -18.82 12.69
CA LEU A 11 41.47 -19.37 13.78
C LEU A 11 41.90 -18.91 15.19
N LEU A 12 40.96 -18.86 16.13
CA LEU A 12 41.21 -19.36 17.49
C LEU A 12 39.95 -19.97 18.11
N ALA A 13 40.09 -21.17 18.66
CA ALA A 13 39.06 -21.85 19.42
C ALA A 13 39.59 -22.16 20.83
N THR A 14 38.75 -22.04 21.84
CA THR A 14 39.04 -22.47 23.22
C THR A 14 37.84 -23.20 23.81
N MET A 15 38.11 -24.35 24.41
CA MET A 15 37.15 -25.20 25.14
C MET A 15 37.37 -25.10 26.65
N ALA A 16 36.34 -25.56 27.39
CA ALA A 16 36.40 -26.07 28.77
C ALA A 16 36.64 -25.03 29.90
N ALA A 17 36.22 -25.28 31.15
CA ALA A 17 35.13 -26.10 31.71
C ALA A 17 35.02 -25.81 33.24
N GLN A 18 33.99 -26.35 33.89
CA GLN A 18 33.79 -26.40 35.37
C GLN A 18 33.38 -25.05 36.00
N SER A 19 32.65 -24.99 37.13
CA SER A 19 32.43 -26.03 38.17
C SER A 19 31.00 -26.05 38.76
N VAL A 20 30.75 -27.06 39.60
CA VAL A 20 29.47 -27.39 40.27
C VAL A 20 29.19 -26.48 41.48
N ALA A 21 27.92 -26.16 41.70
CA ALA A 21 27.39 -25.90 43.05
C ALA A 21 25.97 -26.49 43.19
N CYS A 22 25.82 -27.53 44.02
CA CYS A 22 24.51 -28.02 44.44
C CYS A 22 24.05 -27.21 45.66
N ILE A 23 22.85 -26.65 45.61
CA ILE A 23 22.12 -26.18 46.80
C ILE A 23 20.73 -26.81 46.77
N ALA A 24 20.41 -27.54 47.83
CA ALA A 24 19.05 -27.97 48.14
C ALA A 24 18.47 -27.02 49.20
N GLY A 25 17.20 -26.65 49.07
CA GLY A 25 16.52 -25.79 50.05
C GLY A 25 15.23 -25.18 49.51
N ASN A 26 14.13 -25.92 49.70
CA ASN A 26 12.72 -25.54 49.81
C ASN A 26 12.06 -24.46 48.92
N ASP A 27 10.93 -24.84 48.33
CA ASP A 27 9.57 -24.24 48.47
C ASP A 27 9.52 -22.69 48.61
N ASP A 28 8.90 -21.91 47.72
CA ASP A 28 7.56 -22.06 47.16
C ASP A 28 7.33 -21.16 45.90
N ASP A 29 6.20 -21.38 45.22
CA ASP A 29 5.50 -20.44 44.32
C ASP A 29 6.25 -19.75 43.15
N SER A 30 6.49 -20.51 42.07
CA SER A 30 6.44 -19.96 40.71
C SER A 30 6.03 -20.99 39.63
N SER A 31 4.75 -21.41 39.63
CA SER A 31 4.24 -22.31 38.57
C SER A 31 2.80 -21.99 38.10
N SER A 32 2.66 -21.04 37.18
CA SER A 32 1.36 -20.62 36.63
C SER A 32 1.10 -20.98 35.15
N GLU A 33 2.06 -21.54 34.42
CA GLU A 33 1.86 -21.97 33.02
C GLU A 33 2.19 -23.45 32.82
N ASP A 34 3.28 -23.93 33.43
CA ASP A 34 3.71 -25.33 33.38
C ASP A 34 2.78 -26.30 34.17
N SER A 35 1.88 -25.76 34.98
CA SER A 35 0.92 -26.48 35.83
C SER A 35 -0.42 -26.80 35.14
N GLU A 36 -0.84 -26.00 34.15
CA GLU A 36 -2.07 -26.29 33.37
C GLU A 36 -1.86 -27.45 32.37
N ILE A 37 -0.68 -27.54 31.75
CA ILE A 37 -0.34 -28.63 30.83
C ILE A 37 -0.42 -30.00 31.52
N LYS A 38 -0.04 -30.07 32.81
CA LYS A 38 -0.01 -31.31 33.60
C LYS A 38 -1.38 -31.81 34.09
N LYS A 39 -2.47 -31.05 33.87
CA LYS A 39 -3.87 -31.48 34.16
C LYS A 39 -4.68 -31.94 32.94
N LYS A 40 -4.07 -32.00 31.75
CA LYS A 40 -4.70 -32.56 30.55
C LYS A 40 -4.83 -34.09 30.64
N VAL A 41 -5.96 -34.54 31.20
CA VAL A 41 -6.35 -35.96 31.36
C VAL A 41 -6.17 -36.74 30.04
N LYS A 42 -5.77 -38.01 30.13
CA LYS A 42 -5.70 -38.92 28.97
C LYS A 42 -7.06 -38.99 28.25
N PRO A 43 -7.09 -39.06 26.91
CA PRO A 43 -8.34 -39.23 26.15
C PRO A 43 -9.12 -40.46 26.61
N LYS A 44 -10.46 -40.39 26.61
CA LYS A 44 -11.31 -41.48 27.11
C LYS A 44 -11.43 -42.60 26.08
N GLY A 45 -11.44 -43.85 26.56
CA GLY A 45 -12.01 -45.00 25.82
C GLY A 45 -11.45 -45.26 24.42
N GLY A 46 -10.13 -45.23 24.23
CA GLY A 46 -9.49 -45.54 22.93
C GLY A 46 -9.50 -44.40 21.90
N ASN A 47 -10.08 -43.25 22.24
CA ASN A 47 -9.98 -42.02 21.45
C ASN A 47 -8.56 -41.43 21.50
N GLY A 48 -8.30 -40.49 20.58
CA GLY A 48 -7.25 -39.47 20.76
C GLY A 48 -7.88 -38.11 21.07
N ALA A 49 -7.05 -37.10 21.27
CA ALA A 49 -7.49 -35.71 21.40
C ALA A 49 -6.74 -34.77 20.46
N PHE A 50 -7.43 -33.73 20.01
CA PHE A 50 -6.87 -32.58 19.31
C PHE A 50 -6.96 -31.33 20.20
N ASP A 51 -5.83 -30.65 20.39
CA ASP A 51 -5.74 -29.38 21.12
C ASP A 51 -5.40 -28.24 20.15
N LEU A 52 -6.30 -27.25 20.01
CA LEU A 52 -6.01 -26.01 19.30
C LEU A 52 -5.49 -24.99 20.32
N LEU A 53 -4.18 -24.85 20.44
CA LEU A 53 -3.55 -24.00 21.44
C LEU A 53 -3.74 -22.51 21.10
N LYS A 54 -3.85 -21.66 22.14
CA LYS A 54 -3.94 -20.21 21.99
C LYS A 54 -2.53 -19.61 21.95
N PRO A 55 -2.07 -19.01 20.84
CA PRO A 55 -0.80 -18.28 20.84
C PRO A 55 -0.87 -17.04 21.72
N SER A 56 0.24 -16.65 22.33
CA SER A 56 0.35 -15.47 23.21
C SER A 56 -0.03 -14.16 22.51
N PHE A 57 0.17 -14.08 21.19
CA PHE A 57 -0.18 -12.92 20.36
C PHE A 57 -1.62 -12.93 19.82
N ALA A 58 -2.47 -13.90 20.17
CA ALA A 58 -3.81 -14.05 19.56
C ALA A 58 -4.72 -12.80 19.66
N THR A 59 -4.47 -11.92 20.64
CA THR A 59 -5.23 -10.68 20.85
C THR A 59 -5.09 -9.73 19.65
N GLY A 60 -6.21 -9.38 19.01
CA GLY A 60 -6.26 -8.49 17.85
C GLY A 60 -6.11 -9.17 16.48
N PHE A 61 -5.79 -10.48 16.45
CA PHE A 61 -5.69 -11.25 15.21
C PHE A 61 -7.05 -11.88 14.85
N ALA A 62 -7.53 -11.66 13.63
CA ALA A 62 -8.76 -12.28 13.14
C ALA A 62 -8.52 -13.74 12.73
N GLY A 63 -9.46 -14.65 13.03
CA GLY A 63 -9.35 -16.06 12.65
C GLY A 63 -10.49 -16.92 13.21
N GLN A 64 -11.10 -17.74 12.36
CA GLN A 64 -12.02 -18.80 12.79
C GLN A 64 -11.48 -20.15 12.31
N PHE A 65 -11.22 -21.05 13.25
CA PHE A 65 -10.87 -22.42 12.93
C PHE A 65 -12.11 -23.30 12.99
N ASN A 66 -12.22 -24.25 12.08
CA ASN A 66 -13.17 -25.34 12.13
C ASN A 66 -12.37 -26.65 12.20
N PHE A 67 -12.71 -27.54 13.12
CA PHE A 67 -12.09 -28.87 13.21
C PHE A 67 -13.13 -29.94 12.96
N ASP A 68 -13.00 -30.61 11.82
CA ASP A 68 -13.93 -31.63 11.32
C ASP A 68 -15.39 -31.13 11.21
N GLY A 69 -15.56 -29.91 10.66
CA GLY A 69 -16.86 -29.26 10.43
C GLY A 69 -17.14 -28.09 11.39
N PRO A 70 -17.44 -28.31 12.69
CA PRO A 70 -17.80 -27.23 13.60
C PRO A 70 -16.66 -26.28 13.95
N ALA A 71 -16.98 -24.99 14.13
CA ALA A 71 -16.05 -23.97 14.63
C ALA A 71 -15.44 -24.36 15.97
N MET A 72 -14.13 -24.15 16.13
CA MET A 72 -13.30 -24.51 17.29
C MET A 72 -12.56 -23.27 17.80
N ALA A 73 -12.66 -22.99 19.09
CA ALA A 73 -12.03 -21.83 19.72
C ALA A 73 -10.54 -22.07 20.03
N LEU A 74 -9.77 -20.99 20.13
CA LEU A 74 -8.40 -21.06 20.65
C LEU A 74 -8.40 -21.46 22.13
N GLY A 75 -7.57 -22.43 22.47
CA GLY A 75 -7.54 -23.09 23.78
C GLY A 75 -8.47 -24.30 23.90
N GLU A 76 -9.31 -24.59 22.90
CA GLU A 76 -10.25 -25.71 22.94
C GLU A 76 -9.54 -27.07 22.75
N ARG A 77 -10.12 -28.12 23.35
CA ARG A 77 -9.78 -29.53 23.15
C ARG A 77 -10.97 -30.27 22.56
N ARG A 78 -10.73 -31.18 21.61
CA ARG A 78 -11.72 -32.13 21.09
C ARG A 78 -11.21 -33.56 21.15
N GLU A 79 -11.97 -34.46 21.76
CA GLU A 79 -11.73 -35.90 21.64
C GLU A 79 -12.38 -36.44 20.35
N LYS A 80 -11.67 -37.32 19.66
CA LYS A 80 -12.12 -37.99 18.42
C LYS A 80 -11.63 -39.44 18.42
N VAL A 81 -12.36 -40.32 17.73
CA VAL A 81 -11.85 -41.66 17.42
C VAL A 81 -10.57 -41.56 16.56
N PRO A 82 -9.70 -42.57 16.54
CA PRO A 82 -8.50 -42.53 15.71
C PRO A 82 -8.85 -42.40 14.22
N GLY A 83 -8.15 -41.51 13.50
CA GLY A 83 -8.46 -41.19 12.11
C GLY A 83 -7.78 -39.91 11.60
N SER A 84 -8.10 -39.54 10.36
CA SER A 84 -7.63 -38.32 9.72
C SER A 84 -8.76 -37.27 9.67
N TYR A 85 -8.47 -36.07 10.13
CA TYR A 85 -9.43 -34.97 10.28
C TYR A 85 -8.93 -33.68 9.66
N ASN A 86 -9.83 -32.83 9.17
CA ASN A 86 -9.45 -31.54 8.60
C ASN A 86 -9.49 -30.45 9.68
N LEU A 87 -8.35 -29.80 9.91
CA LEU A 87 -8.28 -28.49 10.53
C LEU A 87 -8.36 -27.43 9.42
N GLN A 88 -9.43 -26.64 9.43
CA GLN A 88 -9.66 -25.58 8.47
C GLN A 88 -9.57 -24.24 9.15
N LEU A 89 -8.88 -23.28 8.53
CA LEU A 89 -9.06 -21.87 8.82
C LEU A 89 -10.08 -21.34 7.81
N VAL A 90 -11.24 -20.92 8.29
CA VAL A 90 -12.41 -20.60 7.45
C VAL A 90 -12.65 -19.10 7.45
N GLY A 91 -12.52 -18.48 6.27
CA GLY A 91 -13.18 -17.22 5.92
C GLY A 91 -13.01 -16.09 6.94
N ALA A 92 -11.83 -15.97 7.54
CA ALA A 92 -11.60 -15.03 8.63
C ALA A 92 -11.77 -13.58 8.18
N THR A 93 -12.94 -12.99 8.47
CA THR A 93 -13.23 -11.59 8.21
C THR A 93 -12.31 -10.71 9.05
N ILE A 94 -11.25 -10.21 8.42
CA ILE A 94 -10.55 -8.99 8.83
C ILE A 94 -11.59 -7.87 8.85
N PRO A 95 -11.46 -6.83 9.70
CA PRO A 95 -12.39 -5.68 9.75
C PRO A 95 -12.78 -5.05 8.39
N ASP A 96 -12.04 -5.33 7.31
CA ASP A 96 -12.24 -4.83 5.95
C ASP A 96 -12.74 -5.88 4.93
N GLY A 97 -13.43 -6.94 5.37
CA GLY A 97 -14.28 -7.78 4.51
C GLY A 97 -13.55 -8.77 3.58
N GLN A 98 -12.38 -9.27 3.98
CA GLN A 98 -11.57 -10.22 3.22
C GLN A 98 -11.73 -11.67 3.73
N THR A 99 -11.47 -12.67 2.88
CA THR A 99 -11.42 -14.08 3.28
C THR A 99 -10.09 -14.75 2.93
N MET A 100 -9.57 -15.55 3.87
CA MET A 100 -8.53 -16.55 3.63
C MET A 100 -9.07 -17.92 4.02
N ALA A 101 -8.70 -18.96 3.25
CA ALA A 101 -9.04 -20.35 3.54
C ALA A 101 -7.79 -21.22 3.50
N GLN A 102 -7.54 -22.00 4.55
CA GLN A 102 -6.45 -22.98 4.61
C GLN A 102 -6.98 -24.29 5.18
N THR A 103 -6.38 -25.42 4.80
CA THR A 103 -6.75 -26.74 5.33
C THR A 103 -5.50 -27.56 5.58
N GLU A 104 -5.40 -28.16 6.77
CA GLU A 104 -4.37 -29.13 7.15
C GLU A 104 -5.05 -30.44 7.56
N THR A 105 -4.51 -31.56 7.09
CA THR A 105 -4.94 -32.90 7.53
C THR A 105 -4.21 -33.29 8.81
N ILE A 106 -4.97 -33.43 9.90
CA ILE A 106 -4.48 -33.83 11.22
C ILE A 106 -4.77 -35.31 11.45
N ALA A 107 -3.74 -36.10 11.75
CA ALA A 107 -3.89 -37.46 12.23
C ALA A 107 -4.11 -37.48 13.75
N ILE A 108 -5.10 -38.26 14.19
CA ILE A 108 -5.43 -38.52 15.60
C ILE A 108 -5.22 -40.01 15.88
N THR A 109 -4.40 -40.31 16.87
CA THR A 109 -4.06 -41.69 17.28
C THR A 109 -4.64 -41.99 18.66
N ALA A 110 -5.01 -43.25 18.91
CA ALA A 110 -5.55 -43.70 20.19
C ALA A 110 -4.59 -43.37 21.35
N GLY A 111 -5.12 -42.77 22.41
CA GLY A 111 -4.36 -42.42 23.63
C GLY A 111 -3.39 -41.25 23.48
N THR A 112 -3.24 -40.65 22.29
CA THR A 112 -2.36 -39.48 22.06
C THR A 112 -3.13 -38.17 22.08
N VAL A 113 -2.42 -37.08 22.39
CA VAL A 113 -2.89 -35.71 22.18
C VAL A 113 -2.08 -35.10 21.04
N THR A 114 -2.73 -34.79 19.93
CA THR A 114 -2.14 -33.99 18.84
C THR A 114 -2.44 -32.52 19.12
N ALA A 115 -1.44 -31.65 19.12
CA ALA A 115 -1.62 -30.21 19.33
C ALA A 115 -1.23 -29.41 18.08
N ARG A 116 -1.87 -28.25 17.91
CA ARG A 116 -1.48 -27.20 16.96
C ARG A 116 -1.61 -25.82 17.59
N THR A 117 -0.62 -24.96 17.37
CA THR A 117 -0.64 -23.55 17.75
C THR A 117 -0.69 -22.67 16.49
N PRO A 118 -1.80 -22.01 16.16
CA PRO A 118 -1.86 -21.13 15.00
C PRO A 118 -0.70 -20.13 14.95
N GLY A 119 -0.12 -19.97 13.76
CA GLY A 119 0.79 -18.87 13.48
C GLY A 119 0.00 -17.56 13.30
N GLY A 120 0.71 -16.44 13.33
CA GLY A 120 0.17 -15.12 13.02
C GLY A 120 0.76 -14.61 11.72
N LEU A 121 -0.06 -14.01 10.86
CA LEU A 121 0.38 -13.22 9.74
C LEU A 121 -0.01 -11.75 9.99
N ARG A 122 0.98 -10.86 9.97
CA ARG A 122 0.77 -9.40 9.91
C ARG A 122 1.24 -8.89 8.56
N VAL A 123 0.40 -8.15 7.86
CA VAL A 123 0.75 -7.48 6.59
C VAL A 123 0.49 -5.99 6.73
N ARG A 124 1.52 -5.17 6.57
CA ARG A 124 1.44 -3.71 6.66
C ARG A 124 2.32 -3.05 5.61
N PHE A 125 2.12 -1.75 5.38
CA PHE A 125 3.08 -0.94 4.64
C PHE A 125 4.28 -0.54 5.53
N SER A 126 5.39 -0.15 4.90
CA SER A 126 6.56 0.43 5.58
C SER A 126 6.23 1.74 6.30
N GLU A 127 5.30 2.51 5.75
CA GLU A 127 4.74 3.75 6.31
C GLU A 127 3.21 3.77 6.10
N PRO A 128 2.43 4.49 6.93
CA PRO A 128 1.01 4.72 6.65
C PRO A 128 0.82 5.38 5.28
N VAL A 129 -0.06 4.81 4.45
CA VAL A 129 -0.34 5.28 3.09
C VAL A 129 -1.38 6.39 3.17
N THR A 130 -1.21 7.47 2.40
CA THR A 130 -2.17 8.59 2.34
C THR A 130 -2.90 8.67 1.01
N LEU A 131 -2.41 7.97 -0.03
CA LEU A 131 -3.04 7.92 -1.34
C LEU A 131 -2.78 6.58 -2.06
N GLY A 132 -3.82 6.03 -2.68
CA GLY A 132 -3.77 4.76 -3.42
C GLY A 132 -3.92 3.54 -2.51
N GLY A 133 -4.39 2.44 -3.08
CA GLY A 133 -4.49 1.14 -2.43
C GLY A 133 -3.61 0.09 -3.11
N ALA A 134 -3.54 -1.06 -2.46
CA ALA A 134 -2.94 -2.28 -3.02
C ALA A 134 -3.91 -3.45 -2.81
N ARG A 135 -3.71 -4.56 -3.52
CA ARG A 135 -4.35 -5.84 -3.21
C ARG A 135 -3.28 -6.89 -3.09
N VAL A 136 -3.03 -7.33 -1.88
CA VAL A 136 -2.19 -8.49 -1.58
C VAL A 136 -3.00 -9.75 -1.87
N MET A 137 -2.47 -10.64 -2.70
CA MET A 137 -2.91 -12.02 -2.78
C MET A 137 -2.22 -12.83 -1.67
N LEU A 138 -2.88 -13.86 -1.13
CA LEU A 138 -2.32 -14.82 -0.18
C LEU A 138 -2.50 -16.23 -0.74
N THR A 139 -1.45 -16.82 -1.30
CA THR A 139 -1.50 -18.22 -1.76
C THR A 139 -0.89 -19.14 -0.70
N PRO A 140 -1.67 -19.99 -0.01
CA PRO A 140 -1.15 -21.01 0.90
C PRO A 140 -0.56 -22.21 0.13
N PRO A 141 0.17 -23.15 0.78
CA PRO A 141 0.77 -24.30 0.09
C PRO A 141 -0.27 -25.28 -0.48
N GLN A 142 -1.44 -25.35 0.16
CA GLN A 142 -2.61 -26.09 -0.29
C GLN A 142 -3.88 -25.33 0.12
N GLY A 143 -4.91 -25.32 -0.73
CA GLY A 143 -6.18 -24.62 -0.51
C GLY A 143 -6.45 -23.49 -1.51
N TYR A 144 -7.48 -22.68 -1.23
CA TYR A 144 -7.84 -21.52 -2.04
C TYR A 144 -6.98 -20.31 -1.69
N ALA A 145 -6.58 -19.53 -2.71
CA ALA A 145 -5.91 -18.25 -2.47
C ALA A 145 -6.85 -17.26 -1.79
N GLY A 146 -6.43 -16.74 -0.63
CA GLY A 146 -7.07 -15.61 0.02
C GLY A 146 -6.65 -14.29 -0.63
N PHE A 147 -7.36 -13.23 -0.30
CA PHE A 147 -7.01 -11.87 -0.72
C PHE A 147 -6.98 -10.91 0.46
N LEU A 148 -6.25 -9.81 0.29
CA LEU A 148 -6.01 -8.74 1.24
C LEU A 148 -6.00 -7.40 0.50
N ASN A 149 -7.18 -6.83 0.28
CA ASN A 149 -7.33 -5.48 -0.25
C ASN A 149 -6.96 -4.44 0.81
N ALA A 150 -5.90 -3.68 0.55
CA ALA A 150 -5.55 -2.48 1.31
C ALA A 150 -6.46 -1.32 0.88
N GLY A 151 -7.64 -1.25 1.50
CA GLY A 151 -8.58 -0.13 1.38
C GLY A 151 -8.32 1.00 2.39
N GLY A 152 -9.29 1.89 2.57
CA GLY A 152 -9.15 3.10 3.39
C GLY A 152 -8.72 2.89 4.85
N ALA A 153 -9.15 1.79 5.49
CA ALA A 153 -8.72 1.48 6.86
C ALA A 153 -7.25 1.05 6.95
N TRP A 154 -6.73 0.36 5.92
CA TRP A 154 -5.32 -0.03 5.84
C TRP A 154 -4.39 1.15 5.60
N GLN A 155 -4.85 2.15 4.85
CA GLN A 155 -4.09 3.37 4.57
C GLN A 155 -3.63 4.06 5.86
N ALA A 156 -4.56 4.29 6.79
CA ALA A 156 -4.28 4.98 8.06
C ALA A 156 -3.64 4.09 9.15
N ASN A 157 -3.68 2.76 9.03
CA ASN A 157 -3.30 1.85 10.12
C ASN A 157 -1.82 1.40 10.03
N ALA A 158 -0.96 1.97 10.88
CA ALA A 158 0.45 1.60 11.00
C ALA A 158 0.69 0.10 11.34
N ASN A 159 -0.28 -0.58 11.97
CA ASN A 159 -0.19 -2.00 12.33
C ASN A 159 -0.66 -2.94 11.20
N GLY A 160 -1.26 -2.40 10.13
CA GLY A 160 -1.82 -3.16 9.00
C GLY A 160 -2.88 -4.20 9.37
N GLY A 161 -3.08 -5.17 8.49
CA GLY A 161 -3.96 -6.32 8.70
C GLY A 161 -3.28 -7.42 9.53
N GLN A 162 -4.04 -8.05 10.43
CA GLN A 162 -3.56 -9.10 11.34
C GLN A 162 -4.52 -10.30 11.33
N MET A 163 -3.99 -11.49 11.03
CA MET A 163 -4.78 -12.73 10.95
C MET A 163 -4.04 -13.94 11.51
N LEU A 164 -4.78 -14.86 12.10
CA LEU A 164 -4.27 -16.20 12.41
C LEU A 164 -4.09 -16.98 11.10
N SER A 165 -3.14 -17.89 11.08
CA SER A 165 -2.81 -18.74 9.92
C SER A 165 -2.37 -20.11 10.42
N LEU A 166 -2.57 -21.15 9.62
CA LEU A 166 -1.83 -22.40 9.77
C LEU A 166 -0.38 -22.17 9.32
N ALA A 167 0.52 -23.06 9.71
CA ALA A 167 1.91 -23.00 9.29
C ALA A 167 2.04 -23.28 7.79
N GLY A 168 2.89 -22.55 7.08
CA GLY A 168 3.06 -22.72 5.64
C GLY A 168 3.64 -21.50 4.93
N LYS A 169 3.88 -21.68 3.63
CA LYS A 169 4.23 -20.60 2.71
C LYS A 169 3.02 -19.70 2.47
N VAL A 170 3.19 -18.40 2.66
CA VAL A 170 2.27 -17.36 2.25
C VAL A 170 2.94 -16.55 1.16
N VAL A 171 2.39 -16.61 -0.04
CA VAL A 171 2.82 -15.77 -1.17
C VAL A 171 2.07 -14.44 -1.09
N VAL A 172 2.79 -13.32 -0.91
CA VAL A 172 2.24 -11.96 -0.92
C VAL A 172 2.58 -11.29 -2.25
N ALA A 173 1.57 -10.99 -3.07
CA ALA A 173 1.78 -10.30 -4.35
C ALA A 173 0.69 -9.25 -4.59
N PRO A 174 1.02 -8.07 -5.15
CA PRO A 174 0.01 -7.21 -5.74
C PRO A 174 -0.79 -7.98 -6.80
N ALA A 175 -2.11 -7.76 -6.86
CA ALA A 175 -3.12 -8.47 -7.66
C ALA A 175 -2.77 -8.92 -9.09
N THR A 176 -1.79 -8.27 -9.73
CA THR A 176 -1.40 -8.53 -11.11
C THR A 176 0.13 -8.48 -11.33
N GLU A 177 0.95 -8.49 -10.27
CA GLU A 177 2.41 -8.52 -10.38
C GLU A 177 3.00 -9.92 -10.45
N THR A 178 4.13 -10.04 -11.15
CA THR A 178 4.95 -11.26 -11.20
C THR A 178 5.90 -11.38 -10.01
N ASN A 179 6.15 -10.30 -9.28
CA ASN A 179 7.05 -10.28 -8.13
C ASN A 179 6.29 -10.68 -6.87
N THR A 180 6.60 -11.85 -6.35
CA THR A 180 6.00 -12.42 -5.15
C THR A 180 6.92 -12.25 -3.94
N LEU A 181 6.43 -11.62 -2.87
CA LEU A 181 7.06 -11.68 -1.55
C LEU A 181 6.68 -12.99 -0.88
N ASP A 182 7.63 -13.93 -0.86
CA ASP A 182 7.46 -15.20 -0.17
C ASP A 182 7.70 -15.04 1.33
N ALA A 183 6.69 -15.37 2.13
CA ALA A 183 6.75 -15.44 3.58
C ALA A 183 6.50 -16.87 4.05
N ILE A 184 7.16 -17.28 5.14
CA ILE A 184 6.87 -18.56 5.81
C ILE A 184 6.27 -18.21 7.17
N VAL A 185 5.04 -18.66 7.40
CA VAL A 185 4.39 -18.67 8.71
C VAL A 185 4.79 -19.96 9.42
N THR A 186 5.32 -19.83 10.64
CA THR A 186 5.66 -20.97 11.50
C THR A 186 4.60 -21.14 12.58
N GLU A 187 4.38 -22.37 13.02
CA GLU A 187 3.49 -22.69 14.14
C GLU A 187 3.86 -21.86 15.38
N GLY A 188 2.86 -21.25 16.04
CA GLY A 188 3.06 -20.47 17.27
C GLY A 188 3.87 -19.18 17.14
N ALA A 189 4.20 -18.70 15.92
CA ALA A 189 4.98 -17.48 15.71
C ALA A 189 4.26 -16.44 14.84
N ILE A 190 4.56 -15.14 15.04
CA ILE A 190 4.14 -14.08 14.12
C ILE A 190 5.13 -13.97 12.97
N LYS A 191 4.64 -14.05 11.74
CA LYS A 191 5.34 -13.60 10.54
C LYS A 191 4.82 -12.22 10.13
N GLU A 192 5.72 -11.24 10.09
CA GLU A 192 5.43 -9.92 9.53
C GLU A 192 5.89 -9.83 8.07
N VAL A 193 5.06 -9.23 7.24
CA VAL A 193 5.36 -8.83 5.85
C VAL A 193 5.17 -7.32 5.74
N VAL A 194 6.24 -6.64 5.34
CA VAL A 194 6.25 -5.18 5.16
C VAL A 194 6.26 -4.89 3.67
N LEU A 195 5.18 -4.28 3.18
CA LEU A 195 5.05 -3.82 1.80
C LEU A 195 5.78 -2.48 1.64
N PRO A 196 6.61 -2.30 0.60
CA PRO A 196 7.28 -1.04 0.35
C PRO A 196 6.30 0.08 0.01
N THR A 197 6.63 1.28 0.47
CA THR A 197 5.99 2.55 0.08
C THR A 197 6.93 3.38 -0.78
N SER A 198 6.36 4.35 -1.48
CA SER A 198 7.05 5.44 -2.14
C SER A 198 6.41 6.75 -1.67
N ARG A 199 7.09 7.88 -1.87
CA ARG A 199 6.54 9.20 -1.62
C ARG A 199 6.30 9.94 -2.94
N VAL A 200 5.32 10.81 -2.97
CA VAL A 200 5.04 11.73 -4.07
C VAL A 200 5.09 13.14 -3.52
N LYS A 201 5.88 14.00 -4.15
CA LYS A 201 5.91 15.44 -3.89
C LYS A 201 5.55 16.19 -5.18
N VAL A 202 4.59 17.10 -5.10
CA VAL A 202 4.25 18.04 -6.17
C VAL A 202 4.75 19.42 -5.77
N ALA A 203 5.82 19.91 -6.39
CA ALA A 203 6.17 21.32 -6.31
C ALA A 203 5.12 22.12 -7.09
N LEU A 204 4.63 23.20 -6.48
CA LEU A 204 3.63 24.09 -7.05
C LEU A 204 4.14 25.52 -6.92
N ASP A 205 3.94 26.31 -7.97
CA ASP A 205 4.11 27.75 -7.89
C ASP A 205 3.10 28.40 -6.94
N GLU A 206 3.43 29.63 -6.52
CA GLU A 206 2.56 30.49 -5.74
C GLU A 206 1.20 30.69 -6.47
N TYR A 207 0.15 30.89 -5.68
CA TYR A 207 -1.20 31.07 -6.18
C TYR A 207 -1.59 32.54 -6.03
N ASP A 208 -1.68 33.28 -7.13
CA ASP A 208 -2.28 34.61 -7.10
C ASP A 208 -3.82 34.48 -7.07
N ALA A 209 -4.44 35.13 -6.09
CA ALA A 209 -5.89 35.22 -5.97
C ALA A 209 -6.52 36.13 -7.05
N ALA A 210 -5.74 36.99 -7.72
CA ALA A 210 -6.18 37.77 -8.87
C ALA A 210 -6.39 36.92 -10.14
N TYR A 211 -5.75 35.74 -10.21
CA TYR A 211 -5.86 34.77 -11.30
C TYR A 211 -6.39 33.42 -10.78
N PRO A 212 -7.66 33.34 -10.32
CA PRO A 212 -8.19 32.13 -9.73
C PRO A 212 -8.20 30.94 -10.71
N ASN A 213 -8.23 29.71 -10.18
CA ASN A 213 -8.33 28.51 -11.02
C ASN A 213 -9.68 28.49 -11.79
N PRO A 214 -9.69 28.27 -13.12
CA PRO A 214 -10.92 28.31 -13.91
C PRO A 214 -11.80 27.08 -13.65
N ALA A 215 -13.04 27.31 -13.21
CA ALA A 215 -14.02 26.25 -12.93
C ALA A 215 -14.43 25.42 -14.18
N SER A 216 -14.15 25.91 -15.39
CA SER A 216 -14.37 25.21 -16.65
C SER A 216 -13.31 24.15 -16.96
N CYS A 217 -12.20 24.11 -16.21
CA CYS A 217 -11.11 23.16 -16.41
C CYS A 217 -11.01 22.21 -15.21
N SER A 218 -10.78 20.93 -15.48
CA SER A 218 -10.61 19.93 -14.41
C SER A 218 -9.37 20.23 -13.58
N ALA A 219 -9.54 20.40 -12.27
CA ALA A 219 -8.44 20.68 -11.36
C ALA A 219 -7.37 19.57 -11.41
N ALA A 220 -6.10 19.98 -11.37
CA ALA A 220 -4.97 19.06 -11.41
C ALA A 220 -4.96 18.10 -10.20
N TYR A 221 -4.64 16.82 -10.43
CA TYR A 221 -4.65 15.80 -9.39
C TYR A 221 -3.51 14.79 -9.51
N VAL A 222 -3.04 14.28 -8.38
CA VAL A 222 -2.23 13.06 -8.32
C VAL A 222 -3.17 11.86 -8.40
N ARG A 223 -2.79 10.86 -9.19
CA ARG A 223 -3.35 9.50 -9.16
C ARG A 223 -2.26 8.51 -8.74
N ALA A 224 -2.59 7.63 -7.79
CA ALA A 224 -1.65 6.64 -7.28
C ALA A 224 -2.36 5.35 -6.85
N GLY A 225 -1.60 4.26 -6.71
CA GLY A 225 -2.07 2.94 -6.29
C GLY A 225 -2.03 1.90 -7.41
N ALA A 226 -2.20 0.63 -7.04
CA ALA A 226 -2.21 -0.48 -7.99
C ALA A 226 -3.46 -0.46 -8.89
N TRP A 227 -3.38 -1.01 -10.11
CA TRP A 227 -4.53 -1.09 -11.02
C TRP A 227 -5.75 -1.76 -10.36
N GLY A 228 -6.93 -1.12 -10.47
CA GLY A 228 -8.15 -1.50 -9.75
C GLY A 228 -8.28 -0.97 -8.30
N TYR A 229 -7.20 -0.41 -7.74
CA TYR A 229 -7.10 0.16 -6.38
C TYR A 229 -6.49 1.57 -6.40
N GLN A 230 -6.62 2.28 -7.53
CA GLN A 230 -6.16 3.65 -7.66
C GLN A 230 -7.09 4.63 -6.95
N SER A 231 -6.53 5.66 -6.34
CA SER A 231 -7.27 6.83 -5.86
C SER A 231 -6.63 8.12 -6.35
N THR A 232 -7.36 9.22 -6.22
CA THR A 232 -6.93 10.55 -6.66
C THR A 232 -6.99 11.56 -5.52
N ALA A 233 -6.12 12.58 -5.59
CA ALA A 233 -6.17 13.75 -4.72
C ALA A 233 -5.77 14.99 -5.52
N PHE A 234 -6.54 16.07 -5.40
CA PHE A 234 -6.22 17.35 -6.03
C PHE A 234 -4.91 17.92 -5.47
N VAL A 235 -4.08 18.51 -6.34
CA VAL A 235 -2.77 19.07 -5.94
C VAL A 235 -2.90 20.37 -5.16
N ARG A 236 -4.02 21.09 -5.30
CA ARG A 236 -4.36 22.26 -4.48
C ARG A 236 -5.64 21.97 -3.69
N ASN A 237 -5.68 22.52 -2.47
CA ASN A 237 -6.89 22.61 -1.66
C ASN A 237 -7.85 23.67 -2.25
N THR A 238 -9.10 23.70 -1.79
CA THR A 238 -10.13 24.66 -2.24
C THR A 238 -9.77 26.13 -2.00
N ASN A 239 -8.80 26.41 -1.13
CA ASN A 239 -8.27 27.74 -0.84
C ASN A 239 -6.98 28.08 -1.62
N GLY A 240 -6.62 27.32 -2.66
CA GLY A 240 -5.42 27.50 -3.48
C GLY A 240 -4.11 26.96 -2.87
N SER A 241 -4.10 26.65 -1.56
CA SER A 241 -2.90 26.14 -0.88
C SER A 241 -2.48 24.74 -1.36
N PRO A 242 -1.19 24.38 -1.33
CA PRO A 242 -0.71 23.07 -1.76
C PRO A 242 -1.29 21.90 -0.93
N ASN A 243 -1.76 20.88 -1.65
CA ASN A 243 -2.01 19.52 -1.16
C ASN A 243 -1.08 18.58 -1.93
N ALA A 244 0.19 18.57 -1.50
CA ALA A 244 1.31 18.30 -2.40
C ALA A 244 2.21 17.12 -1.98
N SER A 245 1.90 16.43 -0.88
CA SER A 245 2.76 15.37 -0.33
C SER A 245 1.94 14.13 0.02
N PHE A 246 2.29 13.00 -0.59
CA PHE A 246 1.56 11.74 -0.41
C PHE A 246 2.50 10.57 -0.15
N VAL A 247 2.11 9.66 0.73
CA VAL A 247 2.70 8.33 0.85
C VAL A 247 1.83 7.36 0.05
N VAL A 248 2.44 6.58 -0.83
CA VAL A 248 1.75 5.69 -1.79
C VAL A 248 2.30 4.27 -1.71
N PRO A 249 1.51 3.24 -2.08
CA PRO A 249 2.03 1.90 -2.31
C PRO A 249 3.09 1.90 -3.41
N GLN A 250 4.15 1.13 -3.25
CA GLN A 250 5.13 0.88 -4.31
C GLN A 250 4.76 -0.36 -5.13
N GLY A 251 5.08 -0.33 -6.43
CA GLY A 251 5.00 -1.50 -7.30
C GLY A 251 5.25 -1.16 -8.77
N SER A 252 5.68 -2.16 -9.54
CA SER A 252 5.78 -2.13 -11.01
C SER A 252 4.45 -1.86 -11.73
N ARG A 253 3.33 -1.97 -11.01
CA ARG A 253 1.98 -1.62 -11.49
C ARG A 253 1.26 -0.60 -10.60
N ALA A 254 2.02 0.10 -9.76
CA ALA A 254 1.57 1.23 -8.95
C ALA A 254 2.36 2.48 -9.35
N ASP A 255 2.32 2.81 -10.65
CA ASP A 255 2.81 4.09 -11.16
C ASP A 255 2.09 5.23 -10.45
N VAL A 256 2.83 6.31 -10.20
CA VAL A 256 2.27 7.59 -9.78
C VAL A 256 2.16 8.52 -10.97
N ALA A 257 1.11 9.33 -10.98
CA ALA A 257 0.89 10.25 -12.07
C ALA A 257 0.30 11.57 -11.60
N VAL A 258 0.71 12.65 -12.25
CA VAL A 258 0.02 13.94 -12.18
C VAL A 258 -0.80 14.11 -13.45
N VAL A 259 -2.10 14.29 -13.30
CA VAL A 259 -3.05 14.52 -14.38
C VAL A 259 -3.45 16.00 -14.39
N VAL A 260 -3.28 16.63 -15.54
CA VAL A 260 -3.55 18.05 -15.81
C VAL A 260 -4.34 18.18 -17.10
N TYR A 261 -5.61 18.59 -17.00
CA TYR A 261 -6.44 18.93 -18.18
C TYR A 261 -6.46 17.85 -19.29
N GLY A 262 -6.44 16.56 -18.91
CA GLY A 262 -6.42 15.43 -19.84
C GLY A 262 -5.04 14.96 -20.30
N PHE A 263 -3.97 15.68 -19.98
CA PHE A 263 -2.59 15.22 -20.11
C PHE A 263 -2.11 14.55 -18.80
N GLU A 264 -1.17 13.61 -18.88
CA GLU A 264 -0.68 12.83 -17.74
C GLU A 264 0.84 12.66 -17.78
N VAL A 265 1.52 13.06 -16.70
CA VAL A 265 2.94 12.75 -16.46
C VAL A 265 3.00 11.56 -15.51
N LYS A 266 3.60 10.45 -15.94
CA LYS A 266 3.76 9.22 -15.14
C LYS A 266 5.20 9.05 -14.68
N GLN A 267 5.39 8.54 -13.46
CA GLN A 267 6.68 8.07 -12.94
C GLN A 267 6.49 6.71 -12.25
N PRO A 268 7.40 5.73 -12.46
CA PRO A 268 7.34 4.44 -11.79
C PRO A 268 7.75 4.58 -10.32
N THR A 269 7.05 3.90 -9.39
CA THR A 269 7.37 4.02 -7.97
C THR A 269 8.59 3.20 -7.55
N VAL A 270 9.54 3.86 -6.90
CA VAL A 270 10.75 3.24 -6.31
C VAL A 270 10.57 3.13 -4.79
N ALA A 271 10.97 1.99 -4.21
CA ALA A 271 10.79 1.69 -2.79
C ALA A 271 11.65 2.63 -1.92
N GLY A 272 11.03 3.31 -0.95
CA GLY A 272 11.65 4.37 -0.15
C GLY A 272 12.01 5.65 -0.93
N GLY A 273 11.77 5.68 -2.24
CA GLY A 273 12.03 6.83 -3.11
C GLY A 273 11.01 7.94 -2.94
N THR A 274 11.34 9.12 -3.46
CA THR A 274 10.40 10.25 -3.62
C THR A 274 10.31 10.60 -5.10
N ASN A 275 9.11 10.52 -5.64
CA ASN A 275 8.76 10.98 -6.99
C ASN A 275 8.47 12.46 -6.89
N ALA A 276 9.16 13.27 -7.68
CA ALA A 276 8.98 14.71 -7.72
C ALA A 276 8.32 15.11 -9.04
N PHE A 277 7.24 15.87 -8.94
CA PHE A 277 6.59 16.53 -10.07
C PHE A 277 6.62 18.03 -9.81
N THR A 278 6.88 18.83 -10.84
CA THR A 278 6.70 20.27 -10.80
C THR A 278 5.42 20.59 -11.57
N LEU A 279 4.58 21.48 -11.02
CA LEU A 279 3.56 22.19 -11.78
C LEU A 279 3.80 23.69 -11.60
N ASN A 280 4.14 24.31 -12.72
CA ASN A 280 4.34 25.73 -12.85
C ASN A 280 2.98 26.40 -13.13
N ARG A 281 2.82 27.67 -12.78
CA ARG A 281 1.56 28.40 -12.97
C ARG A 281 1.61 29.26 -14.22
N LEU A 282 0.69 29.02 -15.14
CA LEU A 282 0.40 29.94 -16.25
C LEU A 282 -0.79 30.81 -15.85
N GLU A 283 -0.57 32.13 -15.80
CA GLU A 283 -1.61 33.12 -15.57
C GLU A 283 -1.85 33.89 -16.87
N VAL A 284 -3.12 34.01 -17.26
CA VAL A 284 -3.49 34.60 -18.55
C VAL A 284 -4.36 35.82 -18.32
N ASP A 285 -3.80 36.97 -18.67
CA ASP A 285 -4.46 38.26 -18.59
C ASP A 285 -5.57 38.44 -19.65
N HIS A 286 -6.28 39.56 -19.54
CA HIS A 286 -7.23 40.02 -20.55
C HIS A 286 -6.61 40.16 -21.96
N VAL A 287 -7.45 40.12 -23.01
CA VAL A 287 -6.98 40.27 -24.39
C VAL A 287 -6.97 41.74 -24.79
N GLU A 288 -5.86 42.22 -25.35
CA GLU A 288 -5.77 43.55 -25.94
C GLU A 288 -6.55 43.62 -27.27
N VAL A 289 -7.49 44.56 -27.38
CA VAL A 289 -8.28 44.78 -28.60
C VAL A 289 -8.33 46.27 -28.97
N ALA A 290 -8.39 46.57 -30.27
CA ALA A 290 -8.52 47.94 -30.76
C ALA A 290 -9.91 48.55 -30.44
N GLN A 291 -9.93 49.82 -30.04
CA GLN A 291 -11.14 50.62 -29.84
C GLN A 291 -11.56 51.35 -31.11
N SER A 292 -12.86 51.62 -31.27
CA SER A 292 -13.43 52.34 -32.43
C SER A 292 -13.00 53.79 -32.60
N GLY A 293 -12.41 54.40 -31.56
CA GLY A 293 -11.87 55.77 -31.60
C GLY A 293 -10.36 55.86 -31.86
N GLY A 294 -9.68 54.73 -32.05
CA GLY A 294 -8.22 54.63 -31.99
C GLY A 294 -7.71 54.37 -30.57
N GLY A 295 -6.62 53.61 -30.46
CA GLY A 295 -6.12 53.07 -29.19
C GLY A 295 -6.55 51.62 -28.93
N THR A 296 -6.07 51.06 -27.83
CA THR A 296 -6.32 49.68 -27.40
C THR A 296 -6.94 49.62 -26.01
N GLN A 297 -7.57 48.49 -25.70
CA GLN A 297 -8.15 48.20 -24.38
C GLN A 297 -8.00 46.72 -24.06
N MET A 298 -7.81 46.40 -22.78
CA MET A 298 -7.85 45.04 -22.26
C MET A 298 -9.31 44.63 -22.02
N VAL A 299 -9.75 43.49 -22.58
CA VAL A 299 -11.13 42.98 -22.43
C VAL A 299 -11.20 41.51 -22.00
N PRO A 300 -12.28 41.11 -21.29
CA PRO A 300 -12.65 39.71 -21.09
C PRO A 300 -12.66 38.90 -22.39
N GLY A 301 -11.95 37.78 -22.36
CA GLY A 301 -11.89 36.79 -23.42
C GLY A 301 -11.82 35.37 -22.87
N THR A 302 -11.43 34.44 -23.73
CA THR A 302 -11.18 33.04 -23.39
C THR A 302 -9.85 32.59 -23.95
N TYR A 303 -9.17 31.65 -23.31
CA TYR A 303 -7.98 31.01 -23.82
C TYR A 303 -8.07 29.49 -23.83
N THR A 304 -7.30 28.90 -24.74
CA THR A 304 -7.07 27.46 -24.87
C THR A 304 -5.57 27.19 -24.86
N ILE A 305 -5.18 25.98 -24.44
CA ILE A 305 -3.78 25.59 -24.31
C ILE A 305 -3.55 24.29 -25.05
N ALA A 306 -2.41 24.19 -25.75
CA ALA A 306 -1.92 22.94 -26.31
C ALA A 306 -0.47 22.70 -25.88
N ARG A 307 -0.13 21.47 -25.46
CA ARG A 307 1.24 21.09 -25.09
C ARG A 307 2.03 20.68 -26.33
N LYS A 308 3.28 21.13 -26.44
CA LYS A 308 4.23 20.73 -27.48
C LYS A 308 4.72 19.30 -27.20
N ASN A 309 4.63 18.44 -28.19
CA ASN A 309 5.11 17.07 -28.17
C ASN A 309 6.60 17.02 -28.58
N ALA A 310 7.26 15.88 -28.33
CA ALA A 310 8.67 15.68 -28.70
C ALA A 310 8.92 15.69 -30.23
N ASP A 311 7.89 15.46 -31.04
CA ASP A 311 7.92 15.57 -32.51
C ASP A 311 7.64 17.00 -33.02
N GLY A 312 7.47 17.97 -32.12
CA GLY A 312 7.15 19.37 -32.43
C GLY A 312 5.67 19.65 -32.71
N THR A 313 4.80 18.64 -32.73
CA THR A 313 3.35 18.83 -32.87
C THR A 313 2.72 19.35 -31.56
N PHE A 314 1.46 19.77 -31.61
CA PHE A 314 0.75 20.32 -30.45
C PHE A 314 -0.50 19.51 -30.11
N THR A 315 -0.56 18.97 -28.90
CA THR A 315 -1.74 18.27 -28.36
C THR A 315 -2.60 19.26 -27.56
N PRO A 316 -3.86 19.53 -27.95
CA PRO A 316 -4.77 20.34 -27.16
C PRO A 316 -4.98 19.76 -25.75
N LEU A 317 -4.97 20.62 -24.74
CA LEU A 317 -5.43 20.27 -23.41
C LEU A 317 -6.94 20.48 -23.32
N ASN A 318 -7.62 19.68 -22.50
CA ASN A 318 -9.04 19.78 -22.24
C ASN A 318 -9.35 20.91 -21.24
N CYS A 319 -8.92 22.13 -21.59
CA CYS A 319 -9.16 23.35 -20.84
C CYS A 319 -9.45 24.51 -21.81
N ASN A 320 -10.66 25.06 -21.70
CA ASN A 320 -11.05 26.34 -22.27
C ASN A 320 -11.51 27.21 -21.10
N ALA A 321 -10.80 28.30 -20.85
CA ALA A 321 -10.92 29.10 -19.64
C ALA A 321 -11.13 30.58 -19.98
N PRO A 322 -11.86 31.35 -19.13
CA PRO A 322 -11.87 32.80 -19.27
C PRO A 322 -10.50 33.38 -18.93
N THR A 323 -10.13 34.48 -19.57
CA THR A 323 -8.98 35.31 -19.16
C THR A 323 -9.16 35.84 -17.73
N GLN A 324 -8.09 36.38 -17.13
CA GLN A 324 -8.00 36.68 -15.70
C GLN A 324 -8.13 35.42 -14.83
N THR A 325 -7.54 34.31 -15.27
CA THR A 325 -7.45 33.05 -14.52
C THR A 325 -6.07 32.41 -14.67
N GLY A 326 -5.74 31.49 -13.76
CA GLY A 326 -4.47 30.76 -13.79
C GLY A 326 -4.66 29.25 -13.77
N VAL A 327 -3.74 28.52 -14.41
CA VAL A 327 -3.75 27.05 -14.53
C VAL A 327 -2.39 26.45 -14.17
N ASP A 328 -2.41 25.26 -13.59
CA ASP A 328 -1.21 24.56 -13.13
C ASP A 328 -0.76 23.55 -14.21
N LEU A 329 0.45 23.73 -14.76
CA LEU A 329 0.97 22.99 -15.91
C LEU A 329 2.36 22.38 -15.60
N PRO A 330 2.61 21.11 -15.97
CA PRO A 330 3.93 20.51 -15.80
C PRO A 330 4.95 21.11 -16.77
N ASP A 331 6.20 20.74 -16.57
CA ASP A 331 7.35 21.20 -17.35
C ASP A 331 7.17 20.95 -18.87
N GLY A 332 7.67 21.88 -19.68
CA GLY A 332 7.62 21.84 -21.14
C GLY A 332 7.05 23.10 -21.81
N THR A 333 6.95 23.05 -23.15
CA THR A 333 6.44 24.14 -23.98
C THR A 333 4.95 24.00 -24.27
N TYR A 334 4.24 25.12 -24.21
CA TYR A 334 2.80 25.25 -24.42
C TYR A 334 2.51 26.35 -25.42
N ARG A 335 1.55 26.12 -26.31
CA ARG A 335 0.94 27.17 -27.13
C ARG A 335 -0.35 27.62 -26.47
N VAL A 336 -0.41 28.88 -26.10
CA VAL A 336 -1.57 29.55 -25.51
C VAL A 336 -2.24 30.34 -26.63
N THR A 337 -3.53 30.08 -26.88
CA THR A 337 -4.32 30.83 -27.86
C THR A 337 -5.45 31.52 -27.11
N SER A 338 -5.36 32.84 -26.95
CA SER A 338 -6.40 33.69 -26.35
C SER A 338 -7.25 34.36 -27.42
N SER A 339 -8.52 34.61 -27.12
CA SER A 339 -9.46 35.25 -28.04
C SER A 339 -10.50 36.10 -27.32
N ALA A 340 -10.85 37.24 -27.90
CA ALA A 340 -11.91 38.11 -27.41
C ALA A 340 -12.66 38.79 -28.56
N ARG A 341 -13.81 39.39 -28.28
CA ARG A 341 -14.62 40.10 -29.28
C ARG A 341 -14.28 41.60 -29.25
N GLY A 342 -13.48 42.04 -30.23
CA GLY A 342 -13.21 43.45 -30.49
C GLY A 342 -14.29 44.09 -31.38
N THR A 343 -14.17 45.40 -31.62
CA THR A 343 -15.16 46.16 -32.39
C THR A 343 -15.24 45.74 -33.87
N SER A 344 -14.14 45.20 -34.40
CA SER A 344 -14.01 44.75 -35.80
C SER A 344 -14.22 43.25 -36.00
N GLY A 345 -14.53 42.49 -34.94
CA GLY A 345 -14.65 41.03 -34.97
C GLY A 345 -13.88 40.34 -33.85
N THR A 346 -13.69 39.02 -33.97
CA THR A 346 -12.86 38.26 -33.01
C THR A 346 -11.38 38.60 -33.22
N VAL A 347 -10.72 38.99 -32.13
CA VAL A 347 -9.25 39.12 -32.05
C VAL A 347 -8.71 37.86 -31.38
N THR A 348 -7.59 37.36 -31.87
CA THR A 348 -6.91 36.17 -31.35
C THR A 348 -5.42 36.45 -31.20
N SER A 349 -4.85 36.24 -30.00
CA SER A 349 -3.39 36.14 -29.82
C SER A 349 -2.97 34.67 -29.78
N THR A 350 -1.72 34.36 -30.11
CA THR A 350 -1.15 33.03 -29.94
C THR A 350 0.32 33.12 -29.63
N GLU A 351 0.70 32.57 -28.48
CA GLU A 351 2.04 32.70 -27.90
C GLU A 351 2.56 31.31 -27.48
N GLU A 352 3.88 31.11 -27.54
CA GLU A 352 4.53 29.92 -26.99
C GLU A 352 5.19 30.27 -25.64
N VAL A 353 4.76 29.61 -24.58
CA VAL A 353 5.30 29.73 -23.21
C VAL A 353 6.04 28.42 -22.89
N SER A 354 7.22 28.50 -22.28
CA SER A 354 7.97 27.31 -21.84
C SER A 354 8.26 27.37 -20.35
N PHE A 355 7.94 26.29 -19.65
CA PHE A 355 8.36 26.04 -18.28
C PHE A 355 9.57 25.09 -18.27
N PRO A 356 10.54 25.31 -17.35
CA PRO A 356 11.85 24.66 -17.34
C PRO A 356 11.80 23.15 -17.06
#